data_AF-A0AA42ASN5-F1
#
_entry.id   AF-A0AA42ASN5-F1
#
_cell.length_a   1.000
_cell.length_b   1.000
_cell.length_c   1.000
_cell.angle_alpha   90.00
_cell.angle_beta   90.00
_cell.angle_gamma   90.00
#
_symmetry.space_group_name_H-M   'P 1'
#
loop_
_entity.id
_entity.type
_entity.pdbx_description
1 polymer ?
#
loop_
_entity_poly.entity_id
_entity_poly.type
_entity_poly.pdbx_seq_one_letter_code
_entity_poly.pdbx_strand_id
1 'polypeptide(L)'
;MIQAYSKKQNCQESFNLFRQMLALGYGSMPDKYTFTFVITSCSQQKIPIYGESVHASVMKLGCQSDTFVCNSLLNFYSVFEKMEEARVVFEEMPHKDVVTWTSFLSGYTKHDKMDRAIELFGKMPERNEVSWTVMISGFVGTGRYTDALHYFNCMLSDDTVKPNEAVLVCVLSACACLGALDQGKRIRSYIENTEMLKSSNISNALIDMYAKCGRIDCASSIFNGTFRRDVYTWTSMISALSMHGLGEDALRVFSQMLDEGVKPDDITLLGVLNGCSHSGLVEEGCSVFDKMESFWGIFPKIEHYGCVVDLLGRAGQLERAFEFVQRMPMEPDIVVWRALLSSCRIHRNVELGEQIIDHISQSDPCGQGGGYVLLSNLYASLGRWDEVDGVRKQMNDKKIELNTGCSWIEVDGVVHEFISADKLHPRITEIQQKLNHVLKKARTEGGYITNTNPVLFDLSDEEKEQAVSWHSEKLAVAFGLLSTHPGTPIMIVKNLRICDDCHSAMKAISLVFSREIIVRDRSRFHSFREGICSCKDYW
;
A
#
# COMPACT_ATOMS: atom_id res chain seq x y z
N MET A 1 -16.67 -38.63 -12.64
CA MET A 1 -15.49 -38.34 -13.48
C MET A 1 -15.28 -36.84 -13.69
N ILE A 2 -16.28 -36.08 -14.16
CA ILE A 2 -16.23 -34.61 -14.32
C ILE A 2 -15.70 -33.89 -13.06
N GLN A 3 -16.22 -34.22 -11.87
CA GLN A 3 -15.73 -33.68 -10.59
C GLN A 3 -14.23 -33.95 -10.36
N ALA A 4 -13.73 -35.14 -10.73
CA ALA A 4 -12.33 -35.51 -10.52
C ALA A 4 -11.40 -34.74 -11.47
N TYR A 5 -11.82 -34.52 -12.72
CA TYR A 5 -11.07 -33.70 -13.67
C TYR A 5 -11.08 -32.21 -13.29
N SER A 6 -12.21 -31.68 -12.81
CA SER A 6 -12.31 -30.33 -12.27
C SER A 6 -11.35 -30.12 -11.08
N LYS A 7 -11.28 -31.06 -10.12
CA LYS A 7 -10.35 -30.98 -8.99
C LYS A 7 -8.87 -31.06 -9.39
N LYS A 8 -8.56 -31.72 -10.51
CA LYS A 8 -7.20 -31.83 -11.06
C LYS A 8 -6.85 -30.71 -12.04
N GLN A 9 -7.68 -29.66 -12.15
CA GLN A 9 -7.52 -28.54 -13.10
C GLN A 9 -7.43 -28.97 -14.57
N ASN A 10 -7.92 -30.17 -14.91
CA ASN A 10 -7.94 -30.66 -16.30
C ASN A 10 -9.25 -30.26 -16.97
N CYS A 11 -9.29 -29.00 -17.39
CA CYS A 11 -10.53 -28.32 -17.76
C CYS A 11 -11.10 -28.75 -19.10
N GLN A 12 -10.24 -29.15 -20.04
CA GLN A 12 -10.65 -29.61 -21.36
C GLN A 12 -11.39 -30.95 -21.28
N GLU A 13 -10.86 -31.89 -20.49
CA GLU A 13 -11.47 -33.22 -20.32
C GLU A 13 -12.80 -33.14 -19.56
N SER A 14 -12.90 -32.25 -18.58
CA SER A 14 -14.17 -31.97 -17.88
C SER A 14 -15.28 -31.53 -18.86
N PHE A 15 -14.95 -30.61 -19.77
CA PHE A 15 -15.90 -30.11 -20.77
C PHE A 15 -16.19 -31.14 -21.89
N ASN A 16 -15.18 -31.91 -22.33
CA ASN A 16 -15.37 -32.97 -23.32
C ASN A 16 -16.33 -34.04 -22.81
N LEU A 17 -16.19 -34.47 -21.56
CA LEU A 17 -17.10 -35.42 -20.92
C LEU A 17 -18.52 -34.86 -20.78
N PHE A 18 -18.66 -33.57 -20.47
CA PHE A 18 -19.96 -32.91 -20.46
C PHE A 18 -20.63 -32.92 -21.85
N ARG A 19 -19.88 -32.65 -22.92
CA ARG A 19 -20.40 -32.74 -24.30
C ARG A 19 -20.81 -34.16 -24.68
N GLN A 20 -20.03 -35.17 -24.29
CA GLN A 20 -20.39 -36.57 -24.52
C GLN A 20 -21.66 -36.96 -23.77
N MET A 21 -21.82 -36.48 -22.53
CA MET A 21 -23.03 -36.68 -21.72
C MET A 21 -24.27 -36.10 -22.41
N LEU A 22 -24.17 -34.88 -22.95
CA LEU A 22 -25.26 -34.26 -23.73
C LEU A 22 -25.55 -34.99 -25.04
N ALA A 23 -24.54 -35.57 -25.69
CA ALA A 23 -24.69 -36.27 -26.97
C ALA A 23 -25.33 -37.67 -26.84
N LEU A 24 -25.13 -38.35 -25.70
CA LEU A 24 -25.62 -39.72 -25.49
C LEU A 24 -27.12 -39.80 -25.17
N GLY A 25 -27.72 -38.73 -24.62
CA GLY A 25 -29.17 -38.48 -24.56
C GLY A 25 -30.05 -39.42 -23.73
N TYR A 26 -29.66 -40.68 -23.50
CA TYR A 26 -30.44 -41.70 -22.78
C TYR A 26 -29.70 -42.13 -21.50
N GLY A 27 -30.27 -41.78 -20.34
CA GLY A 27 -29.85 -42.27 -19.01
C GLY A 27 -28.83 -41.42 -18.24
N SER A 28 -28.28 -40.37 -18.84
CA SER A 28 -27.24 -39.51 -18.25
C SER A 28 -27.48 -38.03 -18.56
N MET A 29 -28.56 -37.46 -18.02
CA MET A 29 -28.82 -36.01 -18.10
C MET A 29 -27.98 -35.24 -17.08
N PRO A 30 -27.38 -34.09 -17.45
CA PRO A 30 -26.67 -33.26 -16.48
C PRO A 30 -27.58 -32.82 -15.34
N ASP A 31 -27.12 -33.05 -14.12
CA ASP A 31 -27.76 -32.55 -12.91
C ASP A 31 -27.09 -31.26 -12.41
N LYS A 32 -27.64 -30.68 -11.35
CA LYS A 32 -27.10 -29.45 -10.72
C LYS A 32 -25.61 -29.57 -10.36
N TYR A 33 -25.17 -30.74 -9.86
CA TYR A 33 -23.77 -30.98 -9.50
C TYR A 33 -22.87 -31.02 -10.74
N THR A 34 -23.34 -31.65 -11.82
CA THR A 34 -22.65 -31.67 -13.11
C THR A 34 -22.39 -30.25 -13.59
N PHE A 35 -23.41 -29.40 -13.61
CA PHE A 35 -23.26 -28.00 -14.01
C PHE A 35 -22.28 -27.23 -13.12
N THR A 36 -22.44 -27.30 -11.78
CA THR A 36 -21.53 -26.63 -10.83
C THR A 36 -20.06 -26.98 -11.09
N PHE A 37 -19.72 -28.27 -11.26
CA PHE A 37 -18.33 -28.68 -11.48
C PHE A 37 -17.81 -28.31 -12.88
N VAL A 38 -18.64 -28.41 -13.91
CA VAL A 38 -18.24 -28.00 -15.27
C VAL A 38 -18.00 -26.49 -15.32
N ILE A 39 -18.91 -25.68 -14.76
CA ILE A 39 -18.77 -24.21 -14.71
C ILE A 39 -17.53 -23.80 -13.88
N THR A 40 -17.31 -24.44 -12.72
CA THR A 40 -16.10 -24.22 -11.91
C THR A 40 -14.83 -24.54 -12.70
N SER A 41 -14.87 -25.63 -13.49
CA SER A 41 -13.77 -26.00 -14.36
C SER A 41 -13.58 -25.00 -15.52
N CYS A 42 -14.65 -24.45 -16.09
CA CYS A 42 -14.57 -23.39 -17.09
C CYS A 42 -13.99 -22.09 -16.51
N SER A 43 -14.24 -21.80 -15.23
CA SER A 43 -13.68 -20.64 -14.52
C SER A 43 -12.15 -20.72 -14.38
N GLN A 44 -11.56 -21.90 -14.50
CA GLN A 44 -10.11 -22.12 -14.43
C GLN A 44 -9.44 -21.97 -15.82
N GLN A 45 -10.22 -21.72 -16.88
CA GLN A 45 -9.69 -21.53 -18.22
C GLN A 45 -9.40 -20.06 -18.54
N LYS A 46 -8.64 -19.80 -19.61
CA LYS A 46 -8.37 -18.44 -20.10
C LYS A 46 -9.46 -17.89 -21.03
N ILE A 47 -10.40 -18.73 -21.48
CA ILE A 47 -11.37 -18.38 -22.53
C ILE A 47 -12.81 -18.59 -21.98
N PRO A 48 -13.69 -17.57 -22.07
CA PRO A 48 -15.04 -17.65 -21.48
C PRO A 48 -16.02 -18.51 -22.31
N ILE A 49 -15.72 -18.78 -23.58
CA ILE A 49 -16.67 -19.38 -24.53
C ILE A 49 -17.26 -20.72 -24.07
N TYR A 50 -16.47 -21.51 -23.35
CA TYR A 50 -16.92 -22.81 -22.83
C TYR A 50 -17.95 -22.63 -21.71
N GLY A 51 -17.72 -21.70 -20.78
CA GLY A 51 -18.68 -21.44 -19.71
C GLY A 51 -19.95 -20.77 -20.22
N GLU A 52 -19.86 -19.91 -21.23
CA GLU A 52 -21.04 -19.34 -21.91
C GLU A 52 -21.88 -20.42 -22.62
N SER A 53 -21.21 -21.40 -23.25
CA SER A 53 -21.88 -22.55 -23.86
C SER A 53 -22.58 -23.43 -22.81
N VAL A 54 -21.96 -23.60 -21.64
CA VAL A 54 -22.56 -24.32 -20.50
C VAL A 54 -23.74 -23.53 -19.93
N HIS A 55 -23.63 -22.20 -19.81
CA HIS A 55 -24.73 -21.33 -19.39
C HIS A 55 -25.93 -21.45 -20.34
N ALA A 56 -25.72 -21.42 -21.66
CA ALA A 56 -26.79 -21.66 -22.62
C ALA A 56 -27.45 -23.04 -22.44
N SER A 57 -26.68 -24.06 -22.06
CA SER A 57 -27.19 -25.39 -21.75
C SER A 57 -28.00 -25.43 -20.45
N VAL A 58 -27.60 -24.67 -19.42
CA VAL A 58 -28.36 -24.47 -18.17
C VAL A 58 -29.74 -23.89 -18.49
N MET A 59 -29.79 -22.84 -19.32
CA MET A 59 -31.05 -22.21 -19.73
C MET A 59 -31.94 -23.17 -20.52
N LYS A 60 -31.35 -23.92 -21.47
CA LYS A 60 -32.08 -24.85 -22.34
C LYS A 60 -32.67 -26.05 -21.57
N LEU A 61 -31.99 -26.50 -20.51
CA LEU A 61 -32.38 -27.66 -19.72
C LEU A 61 -33.22 -27.29 -18.48
N GLY A 62 -33.56 -26.01 -18.28
CA GLY A 62 -34.45 -25.57 -17.21
C GLY A 62 -33.78 -25.47 -15.83
N CYS A 63 -32.44 -25.45 -15.78
CA CYS A 63 -31.68 -25.43 -14.52
C CYS A 63 -31.39 -24.01 -13.99
N GLN A 64 -31.90 -22.96 -14.63
CA GLN A 64 -31.67 -21.56 -14.25
C GLN A 64 -32.36 -21.13 -12.94
N SER A 65 -33.23 -21.97 -12.38
CA SER A 65 -33.84 -21.75 -11.08
C SER A 65 -33.03 -22.34 -9.92
N ASP A 66 -32.00 -23.16 -10.20
CA ASP A 66 -31.17 -23.79 -9.18
C ASP A 66 -30.10 -22.81 -8.66
N THR A 67 -30.19 -22.49 -7.38
CA THR A 67 -29.31 -21.50 -6.73
C THR A 67 -27.83 -21.87 -6.79
N PHE A 68 -27.48 -23.16 -6.71
CA PHE A 68 -26.07 -23.59 -6.74
C PHE A 68 -25.46 -23.44 -8.14
N VAL A 69 -26.24 -23.76 -9.18
CA VAL A 69 -25.83 -23.57 -10.57
C VAL A 69 -25.64 -22.08 -10.86
N CYS A 70 -26.60 -21.23 -10.49
CA CYS A 70 -26.50 -19.80 -10.72
C CYS A 70 -25.38 -19.13 -9.90
N ASN A 71 -25.16 -19.54 -8.64
CA ASN A 71 -24.01 -19.06 -7.86
C ASN A 71 -22.67 -19.41 -8.53
N SER A 72 -22.59 -20.57 -9.18
CA SER A 72 -21.40 -20.98 -9.96
C SER A 72 -21.23 -20.11 -11.21
N LEU A 73 -22.34 -19.76 -11.90
CA LEU A 73 -22.33 -18.85 -13.05
C LEU A 73 -21.92 -17.42 -12.66
N LEU A 74 -22.40 -16.91 -11.51
CA LEU A 74 -22.00 -15.60 -10.99
C LEU A 74 -20.49 -15.54 -10.74
N ASN A 75 -19.92 -16.57 -10.10
CA ASN A 75 -18.47 -16.66 -9.92
C ASN A 75 -17.73 -16.78 -11.26
N PHE A 76 -18.22 -17.58 -12.19
CA PHE A 76 -17.64 -17.71 -13.53
C PHE A 76 -17.56 -16.34 -14.24
N TYR A 77 -18.68 -15.62 -14.33
CA TYR A 77 -18.69 -14.31 -14.98
C TYR A 77 -17.85 -13.28 -14.23
N SER A 78 -17.81 -13.35 -12.90
CA SER A 78 -16.88 -12.55 -12.09
C SER A 78 -15.42 -12.84 -12.45
N VAL A 79 -14.99 -14.09 -12.59
CA VAL A 79 -13.59 -14.40 -12.94
C VAL A 79 -13.18 -13.80 -14.30
N PHE A 80 -14.12 -13.72 -15.25
CA PHE A 80 -13.88 -13.11 -16.56
C PHE A 80 -14.23 -11.62 -16.63
N GLU A 81 -14.47 -10.95 -15.50
CA GLU A 81 -14.78 -9.51 -15.40
C GLU A 81 -16.06 -9.09 -16.16
N LYS A 82 -16.92 -10.06 -16.47
CA LYS A 82 -18.19 -9.92 -17.20
C LYS A 82 -19.35 -9.63 -16.24
N MET A 83 -19.25 -8.51 -15.54
CA MET A 83 -20.18 -8.18 -14.45
C MET A 83 -21.60 -7.83 -14.92
N GLU A 84 -21.80 -7.44 -16.18
CA GLU A 84 -23.14 -7.19 -16.72
C GLU A 84 -23.86 -8.51 -17.01
N GLU A 85 -23.16 -9.53 -17.52
CA GLU A 85 -23.70 -10.88 -17.67
C GLU A 85 -23.98 -11.54 -16.32
N ALA A 86 -23.09 -11.35 -15.34
CA ALA A 86 -23.34 -11.77 -13.96
C ALA A 86 -24.60 -11.09 -13.39
N ARG A 87 -24.82 -9.81 -13.70
CA ARG A 87 -26.02 -9.08 -13.27
C ARG A 87 -27.30 -9.66 -13.86
N VAL A 88 -27.30 -10.02 -15.15
CA VAL A 88 -28.45 -10.66 -15.80
C VAL A 88 -28.78 -11.98 -15.09
N VAL A 89 -27.78 -12.84 -14.87
CA VAL A 89 -27.97 -14.10 -14.11
C VAL A 89 -28.56 -13.82 -12.73
N PHE A 90 -28.01 -12.83 -12.02
CA PHE A 90 -28.50 -12.47 -10.69
C PHE A 90 -29.96 -12.01 -10.73
N GLU A 91 -30.32 -11.09 -11.62
CA GLU A 91 -31.69 -10.54 -11.71
C GLU A 91 -32.72 -11.63 -12.07
N GLU A 92 -32.39 -12.57 -12.96
CA GLU A 92 -33.27 -13.67 -13.39
C GLU A 92 -33.53 -14.74 -12.31
N MET A 93 -32.69 -14.83 -11.27
CA MET A 93 -32.87 -15.84 -10.21
C MET A 93 -34.16 -15.60 -9.40
N PRO A 94 -35.07 -16.59 -9.31
CA PRO A 94 -36.33 -16.44 -8.57
C PRO A 94 -36.13 -16.37 -7.05
N HIS A 95 -35.13 -17.09 -6.54
CA HIS A 95 -34.76 -17.12 -5.13
C HIS A 95 -33.26 -16.85 -4.99
N LYS A 96 -32.90 -15.94 -4.09
CA LYS A 96 -31.53 -15.52 -3.84
C LYS A 96 -31.24 -15.73 -2.36
N ASP A 97 -30.33 -16.64 -2.06
CA ASP A 97 -29.86 -16.85 -0.69
C ASP A 97 -28.68 -15.93 -0.38
N VAL A 98 -28.23 -15.91 0.89
CA VAL A 98 -27.10 -15.06 1.31
C VAL A 98 -25.82 -15.36 0.51
N VAL A 99 -25.64 -16.61 0.04
CA VAL A 99 -24.49 -17.01 -0.78
C VAL A 99 -24.58 -16.38 -2.18
N THR A 100 -25.76 -16.30 -2.78
CA THR A 100 -25.99 -15.61 -4.06
C THR A 100 -25.61 -14.14 -3.98
N TRP A 101 -26.13 -13.43 -2.96
CA TRP A 101 -25.80 -12.02 -2.74
C TRP A 101 -24.30 -11.82 -2.50
N THR A 102 -23.70 -12.64 -1.65
CA THR A 102 -22.26 -12.53 -1.31
C THR A 102 -21.36 -12.86 -2.50
N SER A 103 -21.75 -13.82 -3.35
CA SER A 103 -20.98 -14.18 -4.56
C SER A 103 -21.00 -13.05 -5.57
N PHE A 104 -22.16 -12.41 -5.78
CA PHE A 104 -22.27 -11.26 -6.69
C PHE A 104 -21.53 -10.04 -6.13
N LEU A 105 -21.62 -9.82 -4.82
CA LEU A 105 -20.88 -8.78 -4.09
C LEU A 105 -19.37 -8.94 -4.27
N SER A 106 -18.84 -10.16 -4.07
CA SER A 106 -17.42 -10.45 -4.26
C SER A 106 -16.94 -10.16 -5.69
N GLY A 107 -17.82 -10.28 -6.68
CA GLY A 107 -17.48 -9.93 -8.05
C GLY A 107 -17.26 -8.43 -8.24
N TYR A 108 -18.06 -7.58 -7.59
CA TYR A 108 -17.83 -6.13 -7.64
C TYR A 108 -16.59 -5.71 -6.86
N THR A 109 -16.33 -6.29 -5.68
CA THR A 109 -15.16 -5.92 -4.87
C THR A 109 -13.83 -6.32 -5.53
N LYS A 110 -13.77 -7.46 -6.21
CA LYS A 110 -12.56 -7.94 -6.92
C LYS A 110 -12.15 -7.05 -8.09
N HIS A 111 -13.09 -6.33 -8.68
CA HIS A 111 -12.89 -5.49 -9.86
C HIS A 111 -12.97 -3.99 -9.55
N ASP A 112 -12.67 -3.63 -8.30
CA ASP A 112 -12.61 -2.24 -7.83
C ASP A 112 -13.90 -1.41 -8.08
N LYS A 113 -15.06 -2.09 -8.12
CA LYS A 113 -16.39 -1.47 -8.30
C LYS A 113 -17.09 -1.29 -6.96
N MET A 114 -16.41 -0.67 -6.00
CA MET A 114 -16.87 -0.58 -4.61
C MET A 114 -18.20 0.16 -4.45
N ASP A 115 -18.48 1.18 -5.26
CA ASP A 115 -19.76 1.92 -5.14
C ASP A 115 -20.96 1.03 -5.48
N ARG A 116 -20.84 0.17 -6.51
CA ARG A 116 -21.86 -0.84 -6.83
C ARG A 116 -21.95 -1.91 -5.73
N ALA A 117 -20.82 -2.28 -5.12
CA ALA A 117 -20.81 -3.22 -4.01
C ALA A 117 -21.56 -2.65 -2.78
N ILE A 118 -21.38 -1.37 -2.46
CA ILE A 118 -22.10 -0.67 -1.39
C ILE A 118 -23.61 -0.69 -1.64
N GLU A 119 -24.04 -0.34 -2.86
CA GLU A 119 -25.45 -0.38 -3.23
C GLU A 119 -26.05 -1.78 -3.09
N LEU A 120 -25.31 -2.80 -3.54
CA LEU A 120 -25.76 -4.19 -3.47
C LEU A 120 -25.85 -4.66 -2.02
N PHE A 121 -24.84 -4.37 -1.20
CA PHE A 121 -24.80 -4.71 0.22
C PHE A 121 -25.93 -4.03 1.00
N GLY A 122 -26.28 -2.80 0.63
CA GLY A 122 -27.43 -2.07 1.17
C GLY A 122 -28.78 -2.77 0.92
N LYS A 123 -28.90 -3.47 -0.22
CA LYS A 123 -30.12 -4.20 -0.63
C LYS A 123 -30.19 -5.63 -0.09
N MET A 124 -29.13 -6.16 0.52
CA MET A 124 -29.11 -7.53 1.05
C MET A 124 -30.13 -7.69 2.19
N PRO A 125 -31.07 -8.65 2.10
CA PRO A 125 -32.06 -8.88 3.16
C PRO A 125 -31.43 -9.39 4.46
N GLU A 126 -30.42 -10.25 4.33
CA GLU A 126 -29.67 -10.84 5.43
C GLU A 126 -28.17 -10.69 5.14
N ARG A 127 -27.41 -10.31 6.17
CA ARG A 127 -25.95 -10.18 6.12
C ARG A 127 -25.36 -11.17 7.10
N ASN A 128 -24.36 -11.92 6.64
CA ASN A 128 -23.60 -12.85 7.48
C ASN A 128 -22.13 -12.42 7.55
N GLU A 129 -21.36 -13.13 8.36
CA GLU A 129 -19.92 -12.94 8.53
C GLU A 129 -19.16 -12.83 7.20
N VAL A 130 -19.50 -13.66 6.20
CA VAL A 130 -18.83 -13.68 4.89
C VAL A 130 -19.12 -12.41 4.10
N SER A 131 -20.37 -11.94 4.08
CA SER A 131 -20.75 -10.70 3.37
C SER A 131 -20.05 -9.46 3.95
N TRP A 132 -19.93 -9.37 5.28
CA TRP A 132 -19.16 -8.32 5.95
C TRP A 132 -17.66 -8.42 5.63
N THR A 133 -17.11 -9.63 5.64
CA THR A 133 -15.71 -9.88 5.29
C THR A 133 -15.40 -9.42 3.85
N VAL A 134 -16.29 -9.71 2.89
CA VAL A 134 -16.13 -9.28 1.49
C VAL A 134 -16.11 -7.75 1.36
N MET A 135 -16.97 -7.04 2.08
CA MET A 135 -16.98 -5.57 2.05
C MET A 135 -15.69 -4.98 2.65
N ILE A 136 -15.33 -5.42 3.85
CA ILE A 136 -14.16 -4.89 4.58
C ILE A 136 -12.87 -5.19 3.80
N SER A 137 -12.69 -6.43 3.34
CA SER A 137 -11.53 -6.82 2.54
C SER A 137 -11.49 -6.09 1.19
N GLY A 138 -12.64 -5.87 0.56
CA GLY A 138 -12.79 -5.05 -0.64
C GLY A 138 -12.26 -3.63 -0.42
N PHE A 139 -12.76 -2.92 0.60
CA PHE A 139 -12.29 -1.56 0.91
C PHE A 139 -10.79 -1.48 1.19
N VAL A 140 -10.22 -2.47 1.90
CA VAL A 140 -8.77 -2.54 2.13
C VAL A 140 -8.00 -2.75 0.82
N GLY A 141 -8.49 -3.64 -0.06
CA GLY A 141 -7.89 -3.91 -1.36
C GLY A 141 -7.88 -2.70 -2.30
N THR A 142 -8.90 -1.84 -2.21
CA THR A 142 -9.02 -0.62 -3.02
C THR A 142 -8.44 0.62 -2.34
N GLY A 143 -7.78 0.47 -1.19
CA GLY A 143 -7.16 1.58 -0.44
C GLY A 143 -8.12 2.51 0.31
N ARG A 144 -9.42 2.17 0.38
CA ARG A 144 -10.47 2.93 1.10
C ARG A 144 -10.50 2.55 2.58
N TYR A 145 -9.40 2.76 3.28
CA TYR A 145 -9.20 2.26 4.65
C TYR A 145 -10.17 2.85 5.69
N THR A 146 -10.58 4.12 5.52
CA THR A 146 -11.55 4.78 6.41
C THR A 146 -12.93 4.10 6.34
N ASP A 147 -13.37 3.75 5.13
CA ASP A 147 -14.59 3.00 4.91
C ASP A 147 -14.51 1.57 5.49
N ALA A 148 -13.35 0.92 5.36
CA ALA A 148 -13.13 -0.41 5.96
C ALA A 148 -13.34 -0.39 7.49
N LEU A 149 -12.81 0.63 8.17
CA LEU A 149 -12.97 0.81 9.63
C LEU A 149 -14.41 1.20 9.99
N HIS A 150 -15.08 2.01 9.17
CA HIS A 150 -16.48 2.32 9.35
C HIS A 150 -17.36 1.06 9.28
N TYR A 151 -17.18 0.24 8.24
CA TYR A 151 -17.94 -1.01 8.09
C TYR A 151 -17.62 -2.05 9.17
N PHE A 152 -16.39 -2.06 9.69
CA PHE A 152 -16.06 -2.87 10.85
C PHE A 152 -16.82 -2.44 12.12
N ASN A 153 -16.92 -1.14 12.37
CA ASN A 153 -17.73 -0.64 13.50
C ASN A 153 -19.23 -0.94 13.31
N CYS A 154 -19.73 -0.88 12.08
CA CYS A 154 -21.09 -1.31 11.75
C CYS A 154 -21.28 -2.82 12.01
N MET A 155 -20.30 -3.66 11.65
CA MET A 155 -20.32 -5.09 11.95
C MET A 155 -20.31 -5.36 13.46
N LEU A 156 -19.52 -4.61 14.24
CA LEU A 156 -19.50 -4.73 15.71
C LEU A 156 -20.80 -4.27 16.37
N SER A 157 -21.58 -3.42 15.70
CA SER A 157 -22.89 -2.96 16.17
C SER A 157 -24.01 -3.95 15.83
N ASP A 158 -23.73 -4.99 15.05
CA ASP A 158 -24.66 -6.04 14.67
C ASP A 158 -24.47 -7.25 15.60
N ASP A 159 -25.43 -7.46 16.51
CA ASP A 159 -25.37 -8.54 17.52
C ASP A 159 -25.40 -9.96 16.91
N THR A 160 -25.70 -10.09 15.62
CA THR A 160 -25.84 -11.41 14.95
C THR A 160 -24.53 -11.97 14.41
N VAL A 161 -23.49 -11.13 14.28
CA VAL A 161 -22.23 -11.51 13.65
C VAL A 161 -21.04 -11.15 14.54
N LYS A 162 -19.97 -11.95 14.43
CA LYS A 162 -18.70 -11.66 15.12
C LYS A 162 -17.57 -11.61 14.09
N PRO A 163 -16.63 -10.65 14.23
CA PRO A 163 -15.43 -10.64 13.41
C PRO A 163 -14.65 -11.93 13.53
N ASN A 164 -14.31 -12.51 12.37
CA ASN A 164 -13.38 -13.62 12.28
C ASN A 164 -11.93 -13.12 12.13
N GLU A 165 -11.00 -14.07 12.04
CA GLU A 165 -9.57 -13.77 11.92
C GLU A 165 -9.24 -12.92 10.68
N ALA A 166 -9.87 -13.23 9.54
CA ALA A 166 -9.63 -12.54 8.29
C ALA A 166 -10.05 -11.06 8.36
N VAL A 167 -11.23 -10.78 8.94
CA VAL A 167 -11.70 -9.40 9.17
C VAL A 167 -10.73 -8.65 10.06
N LEU A 168 -10.30 -9.27 11.17
CA LEU A 168 -9.38 -8.64 12.13
C LEU A 168 -8.02 -8.30 11.49
N VAL A 169 -7.46 -9.19 10.67
CA VAL A 169 -6.24 -8.91 9.90
C VAL A 169 -6.45 -7.74 8.93
N CYS A 170 -7.58 -7.71 8.20
CA CYS A 170 -7.90 -6.61 7.28
C CYS A 170 -8.01 -5.25 8.00
N VAL A 171 -8.71 -5.19 9.14
CA VAL A 171 -8.90 -3.92 9.86
C VAL A 171 -7.64 -3.45 10.58
N LEU A 172 -6.79 -4.38 11.04
CA LEU A 172 -5.46 -4.04 11.55
C LEU A 172 -4.58 -3.46 10.44
N SER A 173 -4.64 -4.02 9.22
CA SER A 173 -3.95 -3.48 8.05
C SER A 173 -4.47 -2.07 7.69
N ALA A 174 -5.78 -1.84 7.74
CA ALA A 174 -6.37 -0.51 7.54
C ALA A 174 -5.86 0.50 8.59
N CYS A 175 -5.82 0.10 9.88
CA CYS A 175 -5.23 0.93 10.94
C CYS A 175 -3.76 1.23 10.67
N ALA A 176 -2.99 0.24 10.24
CA ALA A 176 -1.57 0.39 9.91
C ALA A 176 -1.37 1.41 8.80
N CYS A 177 -2.16 1.32 7.72
CA CYS A 177 -2.11 2.23 6.57
C CYS A 177 -2.48 3.67 6.93
N LEU A 178 -3.48 3.87 7.80
CA LEU A 178 -3.93 5.20 8.24
C LEU A 178 -3.11 5.77 9.42
N GLY A 179 -2.35 4.93 10.12
CA GLY A 179 -1.72 5.31 11.40
C GLY A 179 -2.73 5.47 12.54
N ALA A 180 -3.86 4.73 12.48
CA ALA A 180 -4.93 4.78 13.46
C ALA A 180 -4.60 3.91 14.70
N LEU A 181 -3.69 4.40 15.53
CA LEU A 181 -3.19 3.72 16.72
C LEU A 181 -4.29 3.44 17.75
N ASP A 182 -5.19 4.37 18.00
CA ASP A 182 -6.21 4.20 19.04
C ASP A 182 -7.29 3.20 18.59
N GLN A 183 -7.69 3.23 17.32
CA GLN A 183 -8.51 2.16 16.75
C GLN A 183 -7.80 0.81 16.80
N GLY A 184 -6.51 0.76 16.44
CA GLY A 184 -5.69 -0.45 16.55
C GLY A 184 -5.62 -1.03 17.96
N LYS A 185 -5.50 -0.19 19.00
CA LYS A 185 -5.55 -0.62 20.41
C LYS A 185 -6.92 -1.18 20.80
N ARG A 186 -8.02 -0.58 20.33
CA ARG A 186 -9.39 -1.09 20.59
C ARG A 186 -9.56 -2.48 19.96
N ILE A 187 -9.10 -2.65 18.73
CA ILE A 187 -9.12 -3.95 18.03
C ILE A 187 -8.26 -4.97 18.78
N ARG A 188 -7.05 -4.60 19.22
CA ARG A 188 -6.23 -5.48 20.06
C ARG A 188 -6.98 -5.90 21.34
N SER A 189 -7.60 -4.97 22.05
CA SER A 189 -8.35 -5.31 23.27
C SER A 189 -9.50 -6.28 22.96
N TYR A 190 -10.19 -6.11 21.84
CA TYR A 190 -11.18 -7.09 21.35
C TYR A 190 -10.54 -8.47 21.09
N ILE A 191 -9.37 -8.50 20.43
CA ILE A 191 -8.61 -9.73 20.17
C ILE A 191 -8.15 -10.37 21.48
N GLU A 192 -7.78 -9.62 22.51
CA GLU A 192 -7.36 -10.17 23.81
C GLU A 192 -8.54 -10.80 24.57
N ASN A 193 -9.74 -10.25 24.38
CA ASN A 193 -10.98 -10.78 24.95
C ASN A 193 -11.55 -12.00 24.19
N THR A 194 -10.96 -12.35 23.04
CA THR A 194 -11.28 -13.52 22.24
C THR A 194 -10.05 -14.44 22.25
N GLU A 195 -10.14 -15.76 22.26
CA GLU A 195 -8.93 -16.62 22.39
C GLU A 195 -8.01 -16.62 21.13
N MET A 196 -8.07 -15.57 20.30
CA MET A 196 -7.50 -15.45 18.96
C MET A 196 -6.06 -14.92 18.92
N LEU A 197 -5.53 -14.37 20.03
CA LEU A 197 -4.14 -13.91 20.12
C LEU A 197 -3.11 -15.00 19.78
N LYS A 198 -3.48 -16.29 19.88
CA LYS A 198 -2.60 -17.42 19.60
C LYS A 198 -2.33 -17.61 18.10
N SER A 199 -3.08 -16.95 17.22
CA SER A 199 -2.82 -17.02 15.77
C SER A 199 -1.57 -16.21 15.39
N SER A 200 -0.67 -16.85 14.65
CA SER A 200 0.51 -16.19 14.07
C SER A 200 0.11 -15.06 13.11
N ASN A 201 -0.98 -15.22 12.34
CA ASN A 201 -1.42 -14.17 11.41
C ASN A 201 -1.86 -12.90 12.15
N ILE A 202 -2.57 -13.06 13.26
CA ILE A 202 -3.00 -11.93 14.10
C ILE A 202 -1.79 -11.26 14.75
N SER A 203 -0.83 -12.05 15.24
CA SER A 203 0.41 -11.52 15.81
C SER A 203 1.19 -10.70 14.78
N ASN A 204 1.32 -11.20 13.55
CA ASN A 204 2.00 -10.51 12.44
C ASN A 204 1.27 -9.22 12.06
N ALA A 205 -0.06 -9.25 11.97
CA ALA A 205 -0.87 -8.07 11.69
C ALA A 205 -0.78 -7.01 12.81
N LEU A 206 -0.71 -7.42 14.07
CA LEU A 206 -0.51 -6.51 15.19
C LEU A 206 0.89 -5.91 15.20
N ILE A 207 1.94 -6.68 14.89
CA ILE A 207 3.32 -6.17 14.73
C ILE A 207 3.35 -5.10 13.64
N ASP A 208 2.80 -5.37 12.45
CA ASP A 208 2.73 -4.42 11.34
C ASP A 208 1.94 -3.16 11.71
N MET A 209 0.77 -3.33 12.35
CA MET A 209 -0.08 -2.22 12.80
C MET A 209 0.64 -1.32 13.78
N TYR A 210 1.21 -1.86 14.87
CA TYR A 210 1.93 -1.05 15.85
C TYR A 210 3.17 -0.39 15.25
N ALA A 211 3.93 -1.12 14.43
CA ALA A 211 5.11 -0.58 13.77
C ALA A 211 4.76 0.62 12.88
N LYS A 212 3.76 0.50 12.00
CA LYS A 212 3.32 1.58 11.10
C LYS A 212 2.55 2.70 11.79
N CYS A 213 2.08 2.47 13.02
CA CYS A 213 1.53 3.52 13.89
C CYS A 213 2.60 4.19 14.78
N GLY A 214 3.89 3.94 14.55
CA GLY A 214 4.98 4.60 15.26
C GLY A 214 5.34 3.99 16.63
N ARG A 215 4.79 2.82 16.98
CA ARG A 215 4.98 2.14 18.26
C ARG A 215 5.79 0.85 18.10
N ILE A 216 7.07 1.02 17.77
CA ILE A 216 8.01 -0.09 17.59
C ILE A 216 8.23 -0.89 18.90
N ASP A 217 8.07 -0.24 20.04
CA ASP A 217 8.11 -0.86 21.37
C ASP A 217 6.99 -1.88 21.58
N CYS A 218 5.74 -1.53 21.21
CA CYS A 218 4.61 -2.44 21.24
C CYS A 218 4.80 -3.60 20.25
N ALA A 219 5.28 -3.31 19.04
CA ALA A 219 5.57 -4.34 18.04
C ALA A 219 6.62 -5.34 18.56
N SER A 220 7.70 -4.84 19.17
CA SER A 220 8.76 -5.65 19.79
C SER A 220 8.22 -6.50 20.95
N SER A 221 7.34 -5.96 21.77
CA SER A 221 6.70 -6.69 22.87
C SER A 221 5.86 -7.87 22.37
N ILE A 222 5.10 -7.69 21.27
CA ILE A 222 4.30 -8.76 20.67
C ILE A 222 5.23 -9.80 20.06
N PHE A 223 6.22 -9.36 19.27
CA PHE A 223 7.21 -10.22 18.66
C PHE A 223 7.93 -11.12 19.68
N ASN A 224 8.32 -10.57 20.84
CA ASN A 224 8.96 -11.32 21.91
C ASN A 224 8.00 -12.27 22.67
N GLY A 225 6.70 -11.96 22.68
CA GLY A 225 5.67 -12.81 23.26
C GLY A 225 5.24 -13.97 22.37
N THR A 226 5.54 -13.94 21.07
CA THR A 226 5.18 -14.99 20.11
C THR A 226 6.07 -16.23 20.30
N PHE A 227 5.49 -17.32 20.80
CA PHE A 227 6.21 -18.56 21.10
C PHE A 227 6.75 -19.30 19.86
N ARG A 228 5.99 -19.29 18.75
CA ARG A 228 6.41 -19.91 17.47
C ARG A 228 6.41 -18.84 16.39
N ARG A 229 7.60 -18.35 16.05
CA ARG A 229 7.81 -17.37 15.00
C ARG A 229 8.07 -18.08 13.68
N ASP A 230 7.18 -17.84 12.72
CA ASP A 230 7.39 -18.24 11.33
C ASP A 230 8.18 -17.16 10.58
N VAL A 231 8.54 -17.44 9.32
CA VAL A 231 9.27 -16.50 8.45
C VAL A 231 8.58 -15.13 8.44
N TYR A 232 7.24 -15.10 8.31
CA TYR A 232 6.46 -13.87 8.30
C TYR A 232 6.61 -13.05 9.58
N THR A 233 6.65 -13.69 10.75
CA THR A 233 6.84 -12.99 12.04
C THR A 233 8.19 -12.27 12.09
N TRP A 234 9.25 -12.94 11.64
CA TRP A 234 10.60 -12.36 11.54
C TRP A 234 10.64 -11.23 10.52
N THR A 235 10.10 -11.45 9.32
CA THR A 235 10.03 -10.47 8.24
C THR A 235 9.29 -9.20 8.65
N SER A 236 8.16 -9.33 9.35
CA SER A 236 7.40 -8.19 9.88
C SER A 236 8.23 -7.37 10.86
N MET A 237 8.95 -8.00 11.78
CA MET A 237 9.78 -7.29 12.77
C MET A 237 11.01 -6.63 12.13
N ILE A 238 11.69 -7.31 11.21
CA ILE A 238 12.83 -6.76 10.46
C ILE A 238 12.38 -5.54 9.66
N SER A 239 11.29 -5.66 8.90
CA SER A 239 10.74 -4.55 8.10
C SER A 239 10.31 -3.38 8.98
N ALA A 240 9.73 -3.65 10.15
CA ALA A 240 9.38 -2.64 11.13
C ALA A 240 10.60 -1.87 11.61
N LEU A 241 11.68 -2.55 12.03
CA LEU A 241 12.92 -1.90 12.48
C LEU A 241 13.55 -1.07 11.36
N SER A 242 13.58 -1.60 10.13
CA SER A 242 14.10 -0.91 8.95
C SER A 242 13.33 0.37 8.62
N MET A 243 12.00 0.36 8.73
CA MET A 243 11.15 1.54 8.52
C MET A 243 11.38 2.61 9.60
N HIS A 244 11.78 2.20 10.81
CA HIS A 244 12.13 3.10 11.91
C HIS A 244 13.59 3.59 11.87
N GLY A 245 14.38 3.16 10.87
CA GLY A 245 15.79 3.51 10.76
C GLY A 245 16.69 2.81 11.77
N LEU A 246 16.23 1.69 12.35
CA LEU A 246 16.95 0.88 13.34
C LEU A 246 17.64 -0.31 12.65
N GLY A 247 18.49 -0.04 11.64
CA GLY A 247 19.10 -1.07 10.80
C GLY A 247 20.00 -2.05 11.56
N GLU A 248 20.72 -1.60 12.59
CA GLU A 248 21.53 -2.48 13.45
C GLU A 248 20.66 -3.48 14.22
N ASP A 249 19.52 -3.03 14.76
CA ASP A 249 18.57 -3.91 15.44
C ASP A 249 17.90 -4.86 14.44
N ALA A 250 17.61 -4.39 13.21
CA ALA A 250 17.09 -5.23 12.13
C ALA A 250 18.06 -6.36 11.78
N LEU A 251 19.36 -6.06 11.66
CA LEU A 251 20.41 -7.07 11.46
C LEU A 251 20.52 -8.03 12.64
N ARG A 252 20.37 -7.55 13.88
CA ARG A 252 20.38 -8.41 15.07
C ARG A 252 19.23 -9.40 15.07
N VAL A 253 18.02 -8.94 14.74
CA VAL A 253 16.84 -9.80 14.61
C VAL A 253 17.01 -10.78 13.44
N PHE A 254 17.61 -10.34 12.33
CA PHE A 254 17.95 -11.21 11.21
C PHE A 254 18.97 -12.30 11.60
N SER A 255 20.01 -11.96 12.37
CA SER A 255 20.95 -12.97 12.88
C SER A 255 20.25 -13.99 13.79
N GLN A 256 19.37 -13.54 14.69
CA GLN A 256 18.57 -14.44 15.53
C GLN A 256 17.69 -15.40 14.72
N MET A 257 17.06 -14.90 13.64
CA MET A 257 16.29 -15.74 12.72
C MET A 257 17.15 -16.87 12.12
N LEU A 258 18.38 -16.55 11.70
CA LEU A 258 19.32 -17.52 11.14
C LEU A 258 19.81 -18.51 12.20
N ASP A 259 20.09 -18.05 13.41
CA ASP A 259 20.52 -18.90 14.54
C ASP A 259 19.44 -19.90 14.96
N GLU A 260 18.16 -19.51 14.87
CA GLU A 260 17.01 -20.40 15.07
C GLU A 260 16.74 -21.33 13.87
N GLY A 261 17.57 -21.25 12.81
CA GLY A 261 17.48 -22.11 11.63
C GLY A 261 16.34 -21.77 10.67
N VAL A 262 15.73 -20.59 10.82
CA VAL A 262 14.66 -20.12 9.93
C VAL A 262 15.28 -19.51 8.69
N LYS A 263 14.96 -20.05 7.51
CA LYS A 263 15.49 -19.54 6.24
C LYS A 263 14.77 -18.25 5.84
N PRO A 264 15.51 -17.20 5.43
CA PRO A 264 14.90 -15.99 4.92
C PRO A 264 14.25 -16.20 3.56
N ASP A 265 13.23 -15.40 3.27
CA ASP A 265 12.64 -15.26 1.94
C ASP A 265 13.06 -13.94 1.29
N ASP A 266 12.59 -13.70 0.06
CA ASP A 266 12.89 -12.47 -0.69
C ASP A 266 12.44 -11.21 0.05
N ILE A 267 11.27 -11.25 0.70
CA ILE A 267 10.76 -10.12 1.48
C ILE A 267 11.60 -9.84 2.73
N THR A 268 12.10 -10.88 3.39
CA THR A 268 13.02 -10.76 4.54
C THR A 268 14.27 -10.00 4.14
N LEU A 269 14.90 -10.42 3.03
CA LEU A 269 16.16 -9.84 2.56
C LEU A 269 15.96 -8.40 2.07
N LEU A 270 14.84 -8.11 1.41
CA LEU A 270 14.43 -6.75 1.08
C LEU A 270 14.29 -5.87 2.34
N GLY A 271 13.69 -6.40 3.41
CA GLY A 271 13.57 -5.72 4.70
C GLY A 271 14.94 -5.39 5.31
N VAL A 272 15.88 -6.34 5.29
CA VAL A 272 17.26 -6.13 5.78
C VAL A 272 17.99 -5.08 4.94
N LEU A 273 17.93 -5.17 3.61
CA LEU A 273 18.59 -4.21 2.70
C LEU A 273 18.06 -2.78 2.89
N ASN A 274 16.75 -2.60 3.08
CA ASN A 274 16.17 -1.30 3.42
C ASN A 274 16.69 -0.78 4.77
N GLY A 275 16.83 -1.65 5.77
CA GLY A 275 17.39 -1.30 7.08
C GLY A 275 18.83 -0.80 6.96
N CYS A 276 19.63 -1.50 6.15
CA CYS A 276 20.99 -1.08 5.82
C CYS A 276 21.00 0.26 5.08
N SER A 277 20.15 0.43 4.05
CA SER A 277 20.03 1.69 3.28
C SER A 277 19.69 2.87 4.18
N HIS A 278 18.70 2.73 5.05
CA HIS A 278 18.27 3.81 5.95
C HIS A 278 19.27 4.14 7.05
N SER A 279 20.17 3.21 7.39
CA SER A 279 21.15 3.35 8.47
C SER A 279 22.58 3.59 7.97
N GLY A 280 22.82 3.53 6.65
CA GLY A 280 24.14 3.71 6.04
C GLY A 280 25.09 2.52 6.23
N LEU A 281 24.56 1.31 6.44
CA LEU A 281 25.34 0.08 6.64
C LEU A 281 25.72 -0.55 5.30
N VAL A 282 26.63 0.11 4.58
CA VAL A 282 26.98 -0.23 3.18
C VAL A 282 27.57 -1.63 3.06
N GLU A 283 28.54 -1.97 3.91
CA GLU A 283 29.27 -3.24 3.83
C GLU A 283 28.35 -4.42 4.17
N GLU A 284 27.54 -4.29 5.22
CA GLU A 284 26.56 -5.30 5.63
C GLU A 284 25.49 -5.49 4.55
N GLY A 285 24.96 -4.39 4.00
CA GLY A 285 23.97 -4.43 2.93
C GLY A 285 24.50 -5.12 1.67
N CYS A 286 25.69 -4.77 1.20
CA CYS A 286 26.34 -5.45 0.07
C CYS A 286 26.61 -6.94 0.37
N SER A 287 27.09 -7.27 1.58
CA SER A 287 27.34 -8.66 1.97
C SER A 287 26.07 -9.50 1.97
N VAL A 288 24.94 -8.95 2.43
CA VAL A 288 23.64 -9.62 2.38
C VAL A 288 23.19 -9.83 0.94
N PHE A 289 23.35 -8.82 0.07
CA PHE A 289 22.99 -8.91 -1.34
C PHE A 289 23.78 -10.01 -2.07
N ASP A 290 25.10 -10.08 -1.88
CA ASP A 290 25.97 -11.09 -2.52
C ASP A 290 25.64 -12.53 -2.08
N LYS A 291 25.13 -12.69 -0.86
CA LYS A 291 24.72 -13.98 -0.28
C LYS A 291 23.34 -14.44 -0.75
N MET A 292 22.51 -13.56 -1.33
CA MET A 292 21.15 -13.88 -1.79
C MET A 292 21.12 -15.13 -2.68
N GLU A 293 21.86 -15.09 -3.79
CA GLU A 293 21.90 -16.19 -4.75
C GLU A 293 22.86 -17.29 -4.29
N SER A 294 24.06 -16.92 -3.84
CA SER A 294 25.15 -17.86 -3.55
C SER A 294 24.91 -18.76 -2.33
N PHE A 295 24.19 -18.27 -1.31
CA PHE A 295 23.97 -18.99 -0.05
C PHE A 295 22.51 -19.38 0.16
N TRP A 296 21.56 -18.48 -0.13
CA TRP A 296 20.13 -18.75 0.07
C TRP A 296 19.40 -19.22 -1.20
N GLY A 297 20.02 -19.13 -2.38
CA GLY A 297 19.40 -19.52 -3.66
C GLY A 297 18.24 -18.62 -4.06
N ILE A 298 18.20 -17.38 -3.56
CA ILE A 298 17.16 -16.39 -3.85
C ILE A 298 17.70 -15.45 -4.92
N PHE A 299 17.06 -15.46 -6.09
CA PHE A 299 17.42 -14.56 -7.18
C PHE A 299 17.00 -13.12 -6.86
N PRO A 300 17.93 -12.14 -6.88
CA PRO A 300 17.58 -10.74 -6.65
C PRO A 300 16.58 -10.21 -7.68
N LYS A 301 15.49 -9.62 -7.18
CA LYS A 301 14.49 -8.88 -7.97
C LYS A 301 14.82 -7.39 -8.05
N ILE A 302 14.11 -6.66 -8.92
CA ILE A 302 14.32 -5.22 -9.16
C ILE A 302 14.32 -4.39 -7.87
N GLU A 303 13.48 -4.74 -6.91
CA GLU A 303 13.36 -4.06 -5.62
C GLU A 303 14.63 -4.20 -4.77
N HIS A 304 15.32 -5.34 -4.84
CA HIS A 304 16.57 -5.57 -4.11
C HIS A 304 17.70 -4.74 -4.71
N TYR A 305 17.80 -4.69 -6.05
CA TYR A 305 18.74 -3.81 -6.74
C TYR A 305 18.48 -2.35 -6.40
N GLY A 306 17.21 -1.92 -6.40
CA GLY A 306 16.82 -0.57 -6.00
C GLY A 306 17.29 -0.19 -4.59
N CYS A 307 17.21 -1.12 -3.63
CA CYS A 307 17.71 -0.89 -2.28
C CYS A 307 19.23 -0.71 -2.22
N VAL A 308 19.98 -1.50 -2.99
CA VAL A 308 21.46 -1.36 -3.04
C VAL A 308 21.87 -0.06 -3.73
N VAL A 309 21.17 0.34 -4.80
CA VAL A 309 21.40 1.63 -5.47
C VAL A 309 21.10 2.79 -4.54
N ASP A 310 20.00 2.74 -3.79
CA ASP A 310 19.66 3.75 -2.78
C ASP A 310 20.71 3.79 -1.66
N LEU A 311 21.16 2.63 -1.16
CA LEU A 311 22.22 2.52 -0.14
C LEU A 311 23.54 3.15 -0.60
N LEU A 312 24.03 2.79 -1.79
CA LEU A 312 25.27 3.33 -2.36
C LEU A 312 25.15 4.82 -2.69
N GLY A 313 24.02 5.21 -3.26
CA GLY A 313 23.75 6.59 -3.65
C GLY A 313 23.73 7.53 -2.46
N ARG A 314 23.02 7.16 -1.38
CA ARG A 314 23.01 7.93 -0.13
C ARG A 314 24.39 8.01 0.51
N ALA A 315 25.18 6.93 0.46
CA ALA A 315 26.56 6.90 0.95
C ALA A 315 27.54 7.75 0.11
N GLY A 316 27.08 8.34 -1.00
CA GLY A 316 27.91 9.18 -1.89
C GLY A 316 28.78 8.39 -2.86
N GLN A 317 28.61 7.06 -2.93
CA GLN A 317 29.34 6.19 -3.87
C GLN A 317 28.63 6.17 -5.23
N LEU A 318 28.46 7.34 -5.84
CA LEU A 318 27.61 7.55 -7.02
C LEU A 318 28.10 6.78 -8.25
N GLU A 319 29.41 6.77 -8.50
CA GLU A 319 30.01 6.05 -9.63
C GLU A 319 29.80 4.55 -9.47
N ARG A 320 30.03 4.01 -8.27
CA ARG A 320 29.78 2.60 -7.95
C ARG A 320 28.30 2.24 -8.11
N ALA A 321 27.39 3.13 -7.71
CA ALA A 321 25.96 2.94 -7.86
C ALA A 321 25.55 2.92 -9.34
N PHE A 322 26.10 3.81 -10.16
CA PHE A 322 25.84 3.85 -11.61
C PHE A 322 26.38 2.60 -12.32
N GLU A 323 27.62 2.19 -12.03
CA GLU A 323 28.18 0.93 -12.55
C GLU A 323 27.34 -0.28 -12.14
N PHE A 324 26.81 -0.28 -10.91
CA PHE A 324 25.96 -1.36 -10.43
C PHE A 324 24.65 -1.44 -11.22
N VAL A 325 24.01 -0.30 -11.53
CA VAL A 325 22.81 -0.25 -12.39
C VAL A 325 23.12 -0.78 -13.80
N GLN A 326 24.26 -0.41 -14.37
CA GLN A 326 24.66 -0.88 -15.71
C GLN A 326 24.91 -2.40 -15.78
N ARG A 327 25.24 -3.04 -14.66
CA ARG A 327 25.48 -4.49 -14.57
C ARG A 327 24.24 -5.31 -14.22
N MET A 328 23.08 -4.67 -14.06
CA MET A 328 21.84 -5.37 -13.72
C MET A 328 21.47 -6.37 -14.83
N PRO A 329 21.03 -7.59 -14.48
CA PRO A 329 20.63 -8.61 -15.46
C PRO A 329 19.23 -8.33 -16.07
N MET A 330 18.54 -7.31 -15.57
CA MET A 330 17.24 -6.86 -16.05
C MET A 330 17.25 -5.36 -16.35
N GLU A 331 16.28 -4.90 -17.15
CA GLU A 331 16.09 -3.48 -17.42
C GLU A 331 15.75 -2.72 -16.13
N PRO A 332 16.52 -1.69 -15.75
CA PRO A 332 16.24 -0.92 -14.54
C PRO A 332 14.95 -0.12 -14.70
N ASP A 333 14.08 -0.20 -13.69
CA ASP A 333 12.84 0.57 -13.69
C ASP A 333 13.07 2.05 -13.33
N ILE A 334 12.03 2.86 -13.51
CA ILE A 334 12.08 4.29 -13.18
C ILE A 334 12.35 4.54 -11.69
N VAL A 335 12.06 3.59 -10.79
CA VAL A 335 12.28 3.77 -9.34
C VAL A 335 13.76 3.72 -9.02
N VAL A 336 14.51 2.79 -9.62
CA VAL A 336 15.98 2.69 -9.48
C VAL A 336 16.65 3.97 -9.99
N TRP A 337 16.29 4.44 -11.18
CA TRP A 337 16.84 5.67 -11.73
C TRP A 337 16.51 6.91 -10.89
N ARG A 338 15.28 6.98 -10.34
CA ARG A 338 14.88 8.06 -9.43
C ARG A 338 15.70 8.06 -8.14
N ALA A 339 16.03 6.89 -7.57
CA ALA A 339 16.87 6.79 -6.39
C ALA A 339 18.28 7.34 -6.65
N LEU A 340 18.86 7.00 -7.80
CA LEU A 340 20.18 7.49 -8.20
C LEU A 340 20.18 9.00 -8.49
N LEU A 341 19.18 9.51 -9.23
CA LEU A 341 19.01 10.96 -9.47
C LEU A 341 18.82 11.75 -8.16
N SER A 342 18.06 11.20 -7.22
CA SER A 342 17.91 11.82 -5.88
C SER A 342 19.25 11.89 -5.15
N SER A 343 20.09 10.87 -5.29
CA SER A 343 21.43 10.83 -4.70
C SER A 343 22.38 11.85 -5.36
N CYS A 344 22.35 11.96 -6.70
CA CYS A 344 23.06 13.01 -7.44
C CYS A 344 22.70 14.41 -6.96
N ARG A 345 21.42 14.66 -6.65
CA ARG A 345 20.95 15.93 -6.08
C ARG A 345 21.50 16.19 -4.68
N ILE A 346 21.46 15.19 -3.80
CA ILE A 346 21.99 15.31 -2.43
C ILE A 346 23.49 15.65 -2.45
N HIS A 347 24.25 14.96 -3.31
CA HIS A 347 25.71 15.12 -3.43
C HIS A 347 26.15 16.16 -4.48
N ARG A 348 25.19 16.86 -5.10
CA ARG A 348 25.42 17.91 -6.12
C ARG A 348 26.24 17.46 -7.34
N ASN A 349 26.11 16.19 -7.76
CA ASN A 349 26.78 15.66 -8.94
C ASN A 349 25.87 15.80 -10.18
N VAL A 350 26.11 16.87 -10.96
CA VAL A 350 25.28 17.25 -12.11
C VAL A 350 25.56 16.38 -13.33
N GLU A 351 26.84 16.09 -13.56
CA GLU A 351 27.33 15.38 -14.74
C GLU A 351 26.70 13.98 -14.81
N LEU A 352 26.70 13.26 -13.69
CA LEU A 352 26.05 11.96 -13.62
C LEU A 352 24.52 12.07 -13.74
N GLY A 353 23.93 13.13 -13.18
CA GLY A 353 22.49 13.39 -13.30
C GLY A 353 22.04 13.58 -14.75
N GLU A 354 22.82 14.30 -15.56
CA GLU A 354 22.57 14.49 -16.99
C GLU A 354 22.70 13.16 -17.76
N GLN A 355 23.75 12.38 -17.50
CA GLN A 355 23.95 11.06 -18.11
C GLN A 355 22.78 10.09 -17.84
N ILE A 356 22.25 10.08 -16.62
CA ILE A 356 21.10 9.24 -16.26
C ILE A 356 19.86 9.62 -17.08
N ILE A 357 19.62 10.91 -17.30
CA ILE A 357 18.46 11.39 -18.04
C ILE A 357 18.57 11.07 -19.53
N ASP A 358 19.77 11.21 -20.10
CA ASP A 358 20.02 10.81 -21.49
C ASP A 358 19.71 9.33 -21.67
N HIS A 359 20.10 8.49 -20.70
CA HIS A 359 19.73 7.07 -20.69
C HIS A 359 18.22 6.84 -20.57
N ILE A 360 17.52 7.50 -19.64
CA ILE A 360 16.05 7.37 -19.49
C ILE A 360 15.32 7.79 -20.78
N SER A 361 15.78 8.89 -21.41
CA SER A 361 15.16 9.43 -22.62
C SER A 361 15.32 8.52 -23.83
N GLN A 362 16.39 7.73 -23.88
CA GLN A 362 16.63 6.72 -24.92
C GLN A 362 15.83 5.42 -24.68
N SER A 363 15.61 5.05 -23.42
CA SER A 363 14.93 3.80 -23.05
C SER A 363 13.39 3.88 -23.03
N ASP A 364 12.79 5.04 -22.72
CA ASP A 364 11.32 5.19 -22.65
C ASP A 364 10.79 6.48 -23.32
N PRO A 365 10.49 6.45 -24.64
CA PRO A 365 9.97 7.60 -25.38
C PRO A 365 8.58 8.08 -24.93
N CYS A 366 7.80 7.26 -24.19
CA CYS A 366 6.42 7.55 -23.78
C CYS A 366 6.31 7.97 -22.29
N GLY A 367 7.45 8.34 -21.70
CA GLY A 367 7.75 8.34 -20.26
C GLY A 367 6.73 8.83 -19.24
N GLN A 368 6.63 8.03 -18.17
CA GLN A 368 6.06 8.42 -16.87
C GLN A 368 6.87 9.58 -16.25
N GLY A 369 6.23 10.72 -16.05
CA GLY A 369 6.87 12.03 -15.82
C GLY A 369 7.74 12.25 -14.58
N GLY A 370 7.95 11.28 -13.70
CA GLY A 370 8.69 11.53 -12.45
C GLY A 370 10.21 11.65 -12.60
N GLY A 371 10.82 11.22 -13.72
CA GLY A 371 12.26 11.46 -13.98
C GLY A 371 12.57 12.93 -14.26
N TYR A 372 11.74 13.58 -15.08
CA TYR A 372 11.87 15.00 -15.42
C TYR A 372 11.63 15.93 -14.21
N VAL A 373 10.73 15.56 -13.29
CA VAL A 373 10.53 16.31 -12.03
C VAL A 373 11.82 16.34 -11.20
N LEU A 374 12.50 15.21 -11.06
CA LEU A 374 13.75 15.14 -10.28
C LEU A 374 14.89 15.92 -10.93
N LEU A 375 15.00 15.88 -12.26
CA LEU A 375 16.00 16.66 -12.99
C LEU A 375 15.73 18.16 -12.88
N SER A 376 14.47 18.59 -13.04
CA SER A 376 14.09 19.98 -12.84
C SER A 376 14.47 20.46 -11.43
N ASN A 377 14.25 19.63 -10.41
CA ASN A 377 14.66 19.93 -9.04
C ASN A 377 16.19 19.93 -8.86
N LEU A 378 16.92 19.06 -9.57
CA LEU A 378 18.40 19.05 -9.58
C LEU A 378 18.94 20.37 -10.15
N TYR A 379 18.50 20.78 -11.34
CA TYR A 379 18.92 22.05 -11.95
C TYR A 379 18.54 23.26 -11.09
N ALA A 380 17.34 23.26 -10.51
CA ALA A 380 16.92 24.31 -9.59
C ALA A 380 17.82 24.38 -8.33
N SER A 381 18.24 23.23 -7.78
CA SER A 381 19.14 23.19 -6.61
C SER A 381 20.53 23.79 -6.87
N LEU A 382 20.89 23.95 -8.15
CA LEU A 382 22.18 24.47 -8.61
C LEU A 382 22.07 25.88 -9.23
N GLY A 383 20.87 26.47 -9.25
CA GLY A 383 20.62 27.79 -9.83
C GLY A 383 20.66 27.84 -11.37
N ARG A 384 20.57 26.68 -12.04
CA ARG A 384 20.58 26.53 -13.51
C ARG A 384 19.16 26.68 -14.08
N TRP A 385 18.63 27.90 -14.08
CA TRP A 385 17.22 28.17 -14.39
C TRP A 385 16.84 27.99 -15.86
N ASP A 386 17.77 28.20 -16.79
CA ASP A 386 17.50 28.03 -18.22
C ASP A 386 17.20 26.55 -18.56
N GLU A 387 17.92 25.63 -17.93
CA GLU A 387 17.72 24.19 -18.07
C GLU A 387 16.46 23.70 -17.34
N VAL A 388 16.10 24.32 -16.21
CA VAL A 388 14.82 24.09 -15.53
C VAL A 388 13.65 24.39 -16.47
N ASP A 389 13.71 25.51 -17.18
CA ASP A 389 12.67 25.92 -18.13
C ASP A 389 12.58 24.96 -19.33
N GLY A 390 13.72 24.48 -19.82
CA GLY A 390 13.79 23.47 -20.87
C GLY A 390 13.08 22.16 -20.49
N VAL A 391 13.39 21.64 -19.30
CA VAL A 391 12.80 20.39 -18.78
C VAL A 391 11.31 20.54 -18.51
N ARG A 392 10.88 21.68 -17.96
CA ARG A 392 9.46 21.93 -17.62
C ARG A 392 8.58 22.10 -18.86
N LYS A 393 9.09 22.67 -19.96
CA LYS A 393 8.39 22.69 -21.25
C LYS A 393 8.09 21.28 -21.76
N GLN A 394 9.08 20.39 -21.70
CA GLN A 394 8.90 18.98 -22.09
C GLN A 394 7.87 18.24 -21.21
N MET A 395 7.72 18.65 -19.94
CA MET A 395 6.73 18.07 -19.02
C MET A 395 5.29 18.48 -19.36
N ASN A 396 5.06 19.76 -19.70
CA ASN A 396 3.74 20.27 -20.05
C ASN A 396 3.20 19.63 -21.34
N ASP A 397 4.07 19.39 -22.32
CA ASP A 397 3.71 18.74 -23.58
C ASP A 397 3.26 17.28 -23.39
N LYS A 398 3.69 16.63 -22.29
CA LYS A 398 3.42 15.22 -21.98
C LYS A 398 2.24 14.98 -21.01
N LYS A 399 1.53 16.03 -20.55
CA LYS A 399 0.39 15.94 -19.60
C LYS A 399 0.63 14.98 -18.41
N ILE A 400 1.75 15.17 -17.73
CA ILE A 400 2.10 14.34 -16.56
C ILE A 400 1.13 14.61 -15.42
N GLU A 401 0.34 13.60 -15.01
CA GLU A 401 -0.50 13.68 -13.82
C GLU A 401 0.36 13.69 -12.55
N LEU A 402 0.17 14.71 -11.71
CA LEU A 402 0.81 14.82 -10.41
C LEU A 402 -0.04 14.06 -9.38
N ASN A 403 0.53 13.02 -8.77
CA ASN A 403 -0.10 12.35 -7.63
C ASN A 403 -0.35 13.38 -6.52
N THR A 404 -1.60 13.45 -6.04
CA THR A 404 -1.96 14.39 -4.98
C THR A 404 -1.42 13.90 -3.64
N GLY A 405 -0.65 14.76 -2.96
CA GLY A 405 -0.15 14.47 -1.62
C GLY A 405 -1.28 14.48 -0.60
N CYS A 406 -1.39 13.40 0.17
CA CYS A 406 -2.37 13.25 1.23
C CYS A 406 -1.67 12.91 2.55
N SER A 407 -2.16 13.49 3.63
CA SER A 407 -1.71 13.23 5.00
C SER A 407 -2.87 12.88 5.92
N TRP A 408 -2.67 11.90 6.79
CA TRP A 408 -3.64 11.48 7.80
C TRP A 408 -3.10 11.70 9.20
N ILE A 409 -3.98 12.07 10.13
CA ILE A 409 -3.71 12.22 11.56
C ILE A 409 -4.89 11.68 12.36
N GLU A 410 -4.62 10.90 13.40
CA GLU A 410 -5.65 10.45 14.34
C GLU A 410 -5.69 11.37 15.56
N VAL A 411 -6.86 11.88 15.90
CA VAL A 411 -7.12 12.65 17.13
C VAL A 411 -8.40 12.13 17.76
N ASP A 412 -8.35 11.80 19.05
CA ASP A 412 -9.47 11.26 19.83
C ASP A 412 -10.15 10.03 19.19
N GLY A 413 -9.37 9.19 18.49
CA GLY A 413 -9.84 7.99 17.80
C GLY A 413 -10.52 8.24 16.45
N VAL A 414 -10.51 9.48 15.95
CA VAL A 414 -11.00 9.86 14.62
C VAL A 414 -9.82 10.15 13.70
N VAL A 415 -9.81 9.51 12.52
CA VAL A 415 -8.80 9.78 11.49
C VAL A 415 -9.25 10.96 10.64
N HIS A 416 -8.43 11.99 10.57
CA HIS A 416 -8.62 13.17 9.75
C HIS A 416 -7.70 13.11 8.53
N GLU A 417 -8.27 13.35 7.35
CA GLU A 417 -7.57 13.40 6.08
C GLU A 417 -7.33 14.85 5.65
N PHE A 418 -6.13 15.12 5.14
CA PHE A 418 -5.75 16.40 4.58
C PHE A 418 -5.15 16.21 3.18
N ILE A 419 -5.70 16.95 2.23
CA ILE A 419 -5.22 17.00 0.85
C ILE A 419 -4.50 18.34 0.63
N SER A 420 -3.49 18.38 -0.24
CA SER A 420 -2.88 19.67 -0.61
C SER A 420 -3.94 20.64 -1.14
N ALA A 421 -3.96 21.87 -0.62
CA ALA A 421 -5.00 22.88 -0.89
C ALA A 421 -6.44 22.47 -0.50
N ASP A 422 -6.57 21.61 0.53
CA ASP A 422 -7.87 21.19 1.06
C ASP A 422 -8.77 22.37 1.45
N LYS A 423 -10.05 22.24 1.11
CA LYS A 423 -11.15 23.15 1.44
C LYS A 423 -12.33 22.44 2.10
N LEU A 424 -12.28 21.12 2.20
CA LEU A 424 -13.40 20.26 2.59
C LEU A 424 -13.39 19.93 4.08
N HIS A 425 -12.24 20.05 4.78
CA HIS A 425 -12.21 19.82 6.21
C HIS A 425 -13.13 20.81 6.97
N PRO A 426 -14.02 20.35 7.88
CA PRO A 426 -15.00 21.21 8.56
C PRO A 426 -14.40 22.40 9.32
N ARG A 427 -13.16 22.25 9.80
CA ARG A 427 -12.40 23.26 10.56
C ARG A 427 -11.27 23.91 9.76
N ILE A 428 -11.31 23.87 8.42
CA ILE A 428 -10.18 24.27 7.58
C ILE A 428 -9.73 25.73 7.83
N THR A 429 -10.66 26.65 8.07
CA THR A 429 -10.34 28.05 8.34
C THR A 429 -9.53 28.23 9.63
N GLU A 430 -9.91 27.54 10.71
CA GLU A 430 -9.15 27.55 11.97
C GLU A 430 -7.75 26.95 11.77
N ILE A 431 -7.66 25.85 11.01
CA ILE A 431 -6.40 25.15 10.73
C ILE A 431 -5.46 26.05 9.93
N GLN A 432 -5.95 26.72 8.89
CA GLN A 432 -5.16 27.66 8.09
C GLN A 432 -4.67 28.85 8.92
N GLN A 433 -5.53 29.41 9.78
CA GLN A 433 -5.13 30.49 10.69
C GLN A 433 -4.04 30.03 11.66
N LYS A 434 -4.18 28.83 12.26
CA LYS A 434 -3.14 28.26 13.10
C LYS A 434 -1.86 28.02 12.32
N LEU A 435 -1.96 27.47 11.12
CA LEU A 435 -0.81 27.16 10.28
C LEU A 435 0.00 28.43 9.98
N ASN A 436 -0.66 29.53 9.62
CA ASN A 436 -0.01 30.81 9.42
C ASN A 436 0.74 31.29 10.68
N HIS A 437 0.13 31.15 11.86
CA HIS A 437 0.81 31.45 13.12
C HIS A 437 2.02 30.53 13.39
N VAL A 438 1.86 29.23 13.17
CA VAL A 438 2.91 28.21 13.36
C VAL A 438 4.09 28.48 12.43
N LEU A 439 3.84 28.69 11.13
CA LEU A 439 4.89 28.98 10.15
C LEU A 439 5.57 30.32 10.45
N LYS A 440 4.83 31.36 10.83
CA LYS A 440 5.42 32.63 11.26
C LYS A 440 6.40 32.42 12.41
N LYS A 441 5.98 31.69 13.45
CA LYS A 441 6.83 31.40 14.61
C LYS A 441 8.04 30.53 14.24
N ALA A 442 7.85 29.53 13.37
CA ALA A 442 8.93 28.70 12.86
C ALA A 442 9.98 29.51 12.06
N ARG A 443 9.55 30.51 11.27
CA ARG A 443 10.47 31.42 10.55
C ARG A 443 11.22 32.34 11.51
N THR A 444 10.55 32.94 12.49
CA THR A 444 11.16 33.95 13.37
C THR A 444 12.03 33.36 14.47
N GLU A 445 11.64 32.21 15.04
CA GLU A 445 12.31 31.61 16.21
C GLU A 445 13.02 30.30 15.89
N GLY A 446 12.60 29.59 14.84
CA GLY A 446 13.12 28.26 14.48
C GLY A 446 14.04 28.23 13.26
N GLY A 447 14.32 29.39 12.65
CA GLY A 447 15.19 29.49 11.48
C GLY A 447 14.66 28.83 10.20
N TYR A 448 13.35 28.55 10.12
CA TYR A 448 12.74 27.96 8.93
C TYR A 448 12.75 28.95 7.76
N ILE A 449 13.26 28.51 6.60
CA ILE A 449 13.22 29.24 5.34
C ILE A 449 12.42 28.39 4.35
N THR A 450 11.41 28.99 3.73
CA THR A 450 10.56 28.31 2.74
C THR A 450 11.38 27.97 1.50
N ASN A 451 11.33 26.72 1.07
CA ASN A 451 11.93 26.31 -0.20
C ASN A 451 10.84 26.24 -1.28
N THR A 452 10.82 27.22 -2.18
CA THR A 452 9.84 27.36 -3.28
C THR A 452 10.27 26.67 -4.58
N ASN A 453 11.47 26.08 -4.64
CA ASN A 453 12.03 25.43 -5.83
C ASN A 453 11.11 24.36 -6.48
N PRO A 454 10.29 23.58 -5.73
CA PRO A 454 9.43 22.54 -6.32
C PRO A 454 8.19 23.07 -7.08
N VAL A 455 7.84 24.36 -6.99
CA VAL A 455 6.61 24.91 -7.59
C VAL A 455 6.83 25.23 -9.07
N LEU A 456 5.84 24.87 -9.91
CA LEU A 456 5.80 25.22 -11.34
C LEU A 456 5.69 26.75 -11.52
N PHE A 457 6.22 27.27 -12.63
CA PHE A 457 6.13 28.71 -12.95
C PHE A 457 4.80 29.02 -13.64
N ASP A 458 3.99 29.84 -12.97
CA ASP A 458 3.09 30.89 -13.49
C ASP A 458 2.53 31.74 -12.32
N LEU A 459 3.26 31.76 -11.21
CA LEU A 459 2.84 32.30 -9.92
C LEU A 459 3.95 33.23 -9.40
N SER A 460 3.57 34.36 -8.83
CA SER A 460 4.45 35.25 -8.07
C SER A 460 5.15 34.48 -6.94
N ASP A 461 6.28 34.99 -6.45
CA ASP A 461 7.01 34.33 -5.34
C ASP A 461 6.12 34.20 -4.08
N GLU A 462 5.19 35.14 -3.89
CA GLU A 462 4.15 35.11 -2.87
C GLU A 462 3.17 33.95 -3.07
N GLU A 463 2.70 33.72 -4.30
CA GLU A 463 1.82 32.61 -4.64
C GLU A 463 2.51 31.24 -4.59
N LYS A 464 3.82 31.17 -4.90
CA LYS A 464 4.63 29.96 -4.72
C LYS A 464 4.83 29.62 -3.25
N GLU A 465 5.13 30.62 -2.42
CA GLU A 465 5.17 30.44 -0.96
C GLU A 465 3.81 30.00 -0.42
N GLN A 466 2.71 30.51 -0.98
CA GLN A 466 1.36 30.10 -0.63
C GLN A 466 1.07 28.64 -1.02
N ALA A 467 1.48 28.21 -2.21
CA ALA A 467 1.32 26.82 -2.66
C ALA A 467 2.08 25.82 -1.76
N VAL A 468 3.32 26.15 -1.36
CA VAL A 468 4.17 25.30 -0.50
C VAL A 468 3.74 25.33 0.97
N SER A 469 3.16 26.44 1.44
CA SER A 469 2.67 26.52 2.81
C SER A 469 1.47 25.62 3.06
N TRP A 470 0.71 25.25 2.02
CA TRP A 470 -0.55 24.50 2.14
C TRP A 470 -0.38 23.00 1.83
N HIS A 471 0.83 22.48 1.99
CA HIS A 471 1.06 21.05 1.92
C HIS A 471 0.30 20.31 3.03
N SER A 472 -0.22 19.12 2.69
CA SER A 472 -1.05 18.30 3.58
C SER A 472 -0.43 18.02 4.95
N GLU A 473 0.88 17.84 5.05
CA GLU A 473 1.56 17.53 6.32
C GLU A 473 1.57 18.75 7.25
N LYS A 474 1.72 19.95 6.69
CA LYS A 474 1.70 21.21 7.45
C LYS A 474 0.30 21.47 8.00
N LEU A 475 -0.74 21.23 7.20
CA LEU A 475 -2.13 21.28 7.65
C LEU A 475 -2.37 20.27 8.79
N ALA A 476 -1.90 19.03 8.62
CA ALA A 476 -2.03 17.99 9.64
C ALA A 476 -1.30 18.35 10.96
N VAL A 477 -0.08 18.92 10.91
CA VAL A 477 0.62 19.40 12.12
C VAL A 477 -0.12 20.56 12.77
N ALA A 478 -0.60 21.54 11.99
CA ALA A 478 -1.36 22.65 12.54
C ALA A 478 -2.64 22.19 13.23
N PHE A 479 -3.36 21.22 12.63
CA PHE A 479 -4.50 20.58 13.26
C PHE A 479 -4.12 19.80 14.53
N GLY A 480 -3.03 19.04 14.50
CA GLY A 480 -2.50 18.34 15.68
C GLY A 480 -2.21 19.31 16.83
N LEU A 481 -1.54 20.44 16.55
CA LEU A 481 -1.23 21.48 17.53
C LEU A 481 -2.48 22.23 18.05
N LEU A 482 -3.58 22.26 17.29
CA LEU A 482 -4.86 22.83 17.74
C LEU A 482 -5.62 21.88 18.64
N SER A 483 -5.63 20.60 18.28
CA SER A 483 -6.59 19.63 18.81
C SER A 483 -6.00 18.74 19.91
N THR A 484 -4.69 18.81 20.19
CA THR A 484 -4.04 17.96 21.20
C THR A 484 -3.36 18.76 22.31
N HIS A 485 -3.31 18.19 23.52
CA HIS A 485 -2.69 18.83 24.70
C HIS A 485 -1.17 18.98 24.57
N PRO A 486 -0.55 20.05 25.12
CA PRO A 486 0.91 20.17 25.21
C PRO A 486 1.58 18.90 25.82
N GLY A 487 2.77 18.54 25.37
CA GLY A 487 3.39 17.22 25.62
C GLY A 487 3.06 16.04 24.67
N THR A 488 1.79 15.79 24.30
CA THR A 488 1.39 14.67 23.39
C THR A 488 2.09 14.61 22.02
N PRO A 489 2.77 13.54 21.61
CA PRO A 489 3.35 13.47 20.26
C PRO A 489 2.30 13.61 19.15
N ILE A 490 2.65 14.29 18.05
CA ILE A 490 1.80 14.42 16.84
C ILE A 490 2.26 13.39 15.83
N MET A 491 1.38 12.47 15.43
CA MET A 491 1.69 11.40 14.47
C MET A 491 0.95 11.62 13.14
N ILE A 492 1.69 11.70 12.04
CA ILE A 492 1.17 11.97 10.69
C ILE A 492 1.63 10.91 9.72
N VAL A 493 0.69 10.30 9.00
CA VAL A 493 0.99 9.40 7.88
C VAL A 493 0.90 10.18 6.58
N LYS A 494 1.85 9.96 5.67
CA LYS A 494 1.87 10.55 4.33
C LYS A 494 1.96 9.46 3.26
N ASN A 495 1.18 9.58 2.18
CA ASN A 495 1.22 8.63 1.04
C ASN A 495 2.45 8.78 0.14
N LEU A 496 3.04 9.96 0.10
CA LEU A 496 4.25 10.29 -0.66
C LEU A 496 5.44 10.45 0.28
N ARG A 497 6.65 10.50 -0.28
CA ARG A 497 7.85 10.86 0.48
C ARG A 497 7.73 12.31 0.99
N ILE A 498 8.18 12.60 2.21
CA ILE A 498 8.19 14.00 2.71
C ILE A 498 9.07 14.85 1.78
N CYS A 499 8.76 16.14 1.57
CA CYS A 499 9.64 17.00 0.76
C CYS A 499 10.61 17.78 1.67
N ASP A 500 11.71 18.29 1.11
CA ASP A 500 12.77 18.98 1.88
C ASP A 500 12.20 20.18 2.67
N ASP A 501 11.25 20.88 2.07
CA ASP A 501 10.58 22.01 2.71
C ASP A 501 9.74 21.57 3.92
N CYS A 502 8.87 20.56 3.76
CA CYS A 502 8.08 20.03 4.88
C CYS A 502 8.99 19.44 5.96
N HIS A 503 10.05 18.72 5.60
CA HIS A 503 11.02 18.18 6.55
C HIS A 503 11.69 19.29 7.37
N SER A 504 12.11 20.37 6.71
CA SER A 504 12.70 21.55 7.37
C SER A 504 11.69 22.29 8.25
N ALA A 505 10.44 22.40 7.80
CA ALA A 505 9.35 22.97 8.58
C ALA A 505 9.09 22.15 9.85
N MET A 506 9.01 20.81 9.75
CA MET A 506 8.77 19.95 10.91
C MET A 506 9.87 20.05 11.96
N LYS A 507 11.13 20.15 11.53
CA LYS A 507 12.25 20.44 12.45
C LYS A 507 12.01 21.74 13.22
N ALA A 508 11.82 22.85 12.51
CA ALA A 508 11.63 24.16 13.14
C ALA A 508 10.40 24.20 14.05
N ILE A 509 9.29 23.56 13.64
CA ILE A 509 8.07 23.49 14.46
C ILE A 509 8.34 22.65 15.73
N SER A 510 9.01 21.50 15.62
CA SER A 510 9.33 20.66 16.78
C SER A 510 10.16 21.39 17.83
N LEU A 511 11.09 22.25 17.40
CA LEU A 511 11.91 23.09 18.25
C LEU A 511 11.08 24.18 18.93
N VAL A 512 10.36 24.98 18.15
CA VAL A 512 9.66 26.20 18.61
C VAL A 512 8.43 25.92 19.47
N PHE A 513 7.79 24.76 19.26
CA PHE A 513 6.63 24.32 20.03
C PHE A 513 6.97 23.25 21.07
N SER A 514 8.25 22.86 21.19
CA SER A 514 8.73 21.80 22.10
C SER A 514 7.86 20.54 21.99
N ARG A 515 7.63 20.13 20.75
CA ARG A 515 6.65 19.12 20.39
C ARG A 515 7.31 18.03 19.58
N GLU A 516 7.17 16.78 20.02
CA GLU A 516 7.53 15.66 19.15
C GLU A 516 6.54 15.56 17.99
N ILE A 517 7.07 15.53 16.77
CA ILE A 517 6.31 15.30 15.54
C ILE A 517 6.88 14.04 14.90
N ILE A 518 6.02 13.06 14.62
CA ILE A 518 6.39 11.82 13.97
C ILE A 518 5.68 11.81 12.62
N VAL A 519 6.45 11.71 11.54
CA VAL A 519 5.90 11.59 10.19
C VAL A 519 6.31 10.25 9.59
N ARG A 520 5.35 9.37 9.32
CA ARG A 520 5.57 8.18 8.49
C ARG A 520 5.31 8.55 7.03
N ASP A 521 6.35 8.57 6.22
CA ASP A 521 6.18 8.68 4.77
C ASP A 521 6.11 7.30 4.11
N ARG A 522 6.11 7.26 2.77
CA ARG A 522 6.06 6.00 2.01
C ARG A 522 7.24 5.05 2.31
N SER A 523 8.39 5.59 2.73
CA SER A 523 9.64 4.84 2.93
C SER A 523 9.94 4.55 4.39
N ARG A 524 9.71 5.51 5.30
CA ARG A 524 10.18 5.42 6.67
C ARG A 524 9.53 6.43 7.63
N PHE A 525 9.92 6.34 8.88
CA PHE A 525 9.63 7.32 9.91
C PHE A 525 10.66 8.45 9.97
N HIS A 526 10.15 9.64 10.23
CA HIS A 526 10.91 10.83 10.60
C HIS A 526 10.37 11.30 11.96
N SER A 527 11.13 11.10 13.03
CA SER A 527 10.79 11.65 14.36
C SER A 527 11.57 12.95 14.55
N PHE A 528 10.83 14.05 14.64
CA PHE A 528 11.34 15.39 14.85
C PHE A 528 11.22 15.75 16.32
N ARG A 529 12.38 15.96 16.97
CA ARG A 529 12.48 16.37 18.37
C ARG A 529 13.54 17.46 18.48
N GLU A 530 13.18 18.59 19.09
CA GLU A 530 14.10 19.69 19.36
C GLU A 530 14.87 20.18 18.11
N GLY A 531 14.23 20.19 16.94
CA GLY A 531 14.85 20.63 15.68
C GLY A 531 15.68 19.56 14.95
N ILE A 532 15.83 18.37 15.53
CA ILE A 532 16.59 17.26 14.96
C ILE A 532 15.61 16.21 14.45
N CYS A 533 15.92 15.60 13.30
CA CYS A 533 15.19 14.45 12.79
C CYS A 533 15.95 13.17 13.09
N SER A 534 15.25 12.08 13.44
CA SER A 534 15.81 10.74 13.67
C SER A 534 16.67 10.24 12.51
N CYS A 535 16.44 10.77 11.32
CA CYS A 535 17.18 10.38 10.15
C CYS A 535 18.50 11.08 9.89
N LYS A 536 18.88 12.07 10.70
CA LYS A 536 20.15 12.81 10.55
C LYS A 536 20.35 13.43 9.15
N ASP A 537 19.26 13.83 8.50
CA ASP A 537 19.23 14.36 7.12
C ASP A 537 19.72 13.38 6.03
N TYR A 538 19.79 12.10 6.38
CA TYR A 538 20.14 11.02 5.49
C TYR A 538 18.84 10.31 5.06
N TRP A 539 18.10 10.83 4.06
CA TRP A 539 16.92 10.17 3.47
C TRP A 539 16.98 10.04 1.97
#